data_AF-K2RNV8-F1
#
_entry.id   AF-K2RNV8-F1
#
_cell.length_a   1.000
_cell.length_b   1.000
_cell.length_c   1.000
_cell.angle_alpha   90.00
_cell.angle_beta   90.00
_cell.angle_gamma   90.00
#
_symmetry.space_group_name_H-M   'P 1'
#
loop_
_entity.id
_entity.type
_entity.pdbx_description
1 polymer ?
#
loop_
_entity_poly.entity_id
_entity_poly.type
_entity_poly.pdbx_seq_one_letter_code
_entity_poly.pdbx_strand_id
1 'polypeptide(L)'
;MALRPIRANLGAVAAAGIGAGLLYTYFKPKSPTVFGSFNPQYLRLESVDEVNHNTKRLRFAFPHPDDLSGLPLTSSVLTFSWPAGRLTPVARPYTPITPATTPGHLDLLVKRYPDGKQSTHLHSLAPGDSLAFVAALPGFRWTPNAFRHVACIAGGAGITPIYQLVHGILANPEDRTTVSVVYGANSDADVLLKDELDELAQRFPGRLAVTYTIP
;
A
#
# COMPACT_ATOMS: atom_id res chain seq x y z
N MET A 1 65.79 -21.54 -9.16
CA MET A 1 64.57 -21.08 -9.86
C MET A 1 63.65 -20.48 -8.81
N ALA A 2 63.63 -19.16 -8.66
CA ALA A 2 62.88 -18.48 -7.61
C ALA A 2 61.51 -18.01 -8.16
N LEU A 3 60.43 -18.46 -7.54
CA LEU A 3 59.06 -18.02 -7.83
C LEU A 3 58.89 -16.55 -7.40
N ARG A 4 58.56 -15.68 -8.35
CA ARG A 4 58.19 -14.28 -8.08
C ARG A 4 56.73 -14.21 -7.58
N PRO A 5 56.42 -13.46 -6.51
CA PRO A 5 55.05 -13.30 -6.05
C PRO A 5 54.26 -12.40 -7.01
N ILE A 6 53.09 -12.87 -7.44
CA ILE A 6 52.13 -12.08 -8.22
C ILE A 6 51.51 -11.04 -7.29
N ARG A 7 51.85 -9.76 -7.47
CA ARG A 7 51.13 -8.65 -6.84
C ARG A 7 49.80 -8.47 -7.56
N ALA A 8 48.70 -8.88 -6.93
CA ALA A 8 47.37 -8.52 -7.41
C ALA A 8 47.19 -7.00 -7.27
N ASN A 9 46.99 -6.31 -8.39
CA ASN A 9 46.72 -4.88 -8.40
C ASN A 9 45.35 -4.62 -7.77
N LEU A 10 45.34 -4.04 -6.56
CA LEU A 10 44.13 -3.67 -5.82
C LEU A 10 43.14 -2.85 -6.67
N GLY A 11 43.65 -2.01 -7.58
CA GLY A 11 42.83 -1.21 -8.50
C GLY A 11 42.03 -2.04 -9.52
N ALA A 12 42.52 -3.20 -9.93
CA ALA A 12 41.81 -4.09 -10.86
C ALA A 12 40.62 -4.79 -10.17
N VAL A 13 40.77 -5.16 -8.89
CA VAL A 13 39.69 -5.76 -8.09
C VAL A 13 38.59 -4.74 -7.81
N ALA A 14 38.95 -3.49 -7.49
CA ALA A 14 37.98 -2.41 -7.29
C ALA A 14 37.20 -2.07 -8.56
N ALA A 15 37.87 -1.97 -9.72
CA ALA A 15 37.23 -1.71 -11.01
C ALA A 15 36.29 -2.85 -11.43
N ALA A 16 36.67 -4.11 -11.20
CA ALA A 16 35.82 -5.27 -11.47
C ALA A 16 34.58 -5.31 -10.57
N GLY A 17 34.70 -4.96 -9.29
CA GLY A 17 33.58 -4.88 -8.35
C GLY A 17 32.56 -3.78 -8.72
N ILE A 18 33.05 -2.60 -9.10
CA ILE A 18 32.20 -1.50 -9.57
C ILE A 18 31.52 -1.87 -10.90
N GLY A 19 32.28 -2.45 -11.84
CA GLY A 19 31.74 -2.90 -13.12
C GLY A 19 30.67 -3.97 -12.97
N ALA A 20 30.90 -4.98 -12.12
CA ALA A 20 29.91 -6.03 -11.83
C ALA A 20 28.68 -5.48 -11.10
N GLY A 21 28.84 -4.53 -10.18
CA GLY A 21 27.72 -3.86 -9.50
C GLY A 21 26.86 -3.05 -10.47
N LEU A 22 27.48 -2.28 -11.36
CA LEU A 22 26.77 -1.51 -12.39
C LEU A 22 26.07 -2.43 -13.38
N LEU A 23 26.73 -3.50 -13.82
CA LEU A 23 26.16 -4.50 -14.72
C LEU A 23 24.97 -5.22 -14.06
N TYR A 24 25.10 -5.59 -12.79
CA TYR A 24 24.01 -6.17 -12.01
C TYR A 24 22.83 -5.21 -11.89
N THR A 25 23.05 -3.93 -11.59
CA THR A 25 21.95 -2.94 -11.55
C THR A 25 21.31 -2.71 -12.92
N TYR A 26 22.09 -2.79 -13.99
CA TYR A 26 21.62 -2.60 -15.37
C TYR A 26 20.78 -3.78 -15.87
N PHE A 27 21.18 -5.01 -15.52
CA PHE A 27 20.46 -6.24 -15.89
C PHE A 27 19.53 -6.76 -14.80
N LYS A 28 19.40 -6.08 -13.65
CA LYS A 28 18.42 -6.47 -12.62
C LYS A 28 17.03 -6.41 -13.26
N PRO A 29 16.33 -7.55 -13.39
CA PRO A 29 14.97 -7.52 -13.92
C PRO A 29 14.14 -6.58 -13.04
N LYS A 30 13.31 -5.73 -13.67
CA LYS A 30 12.35 -4.90 -12.92
C LYS A 30 11.54 -5.84 -12.04
N SER A 31 11.42 -5.54 -10.75
CA SER A 31 10.53 -6.28 -9.85
C SER A 31 9.17 -6.45 -10.52
N PRO A 32 8.64 -7.68 -10.62
CA PRO A 32 7.30 -7.89 -11.15
C PRO A 32 6.32 -7.02 -10.37
N THR A 33 5.37 -6.42 -11.09
CA THR A 33 4.27 -5.69 -10.45
C THR A 33 3.04 -6.56 -10.42
N VAL A 34 2.47 -6.75 -9.23
CA VAL A 34 1.33 -7.64 -9.02
C VAL A 34 0.11 -7.17 -9.81
N PHE A 35 -0.15 -5.86 -9.84
CA PHE A 35 -1.31 -5.27 -10.52
C PHE A 35 -0.95 -4.57 -11.85
N GLY A 36 0.20 -4.90 -12.45
CA GLY A 36 0.64 -4.34 -13.73
C GLY A 36 0.00 -4.97 -14.97
N SER A 37 -0.79 -6.04 -14.81
CA SER A 37 -1.48 -6.74 -15.90
C SER A 37 -2.99 -6.85 -15.64
N PHE A 38 -3.76 -7.16 -16.67
CA PHE A 38 -5.21 -7.38 -16.57
C PHE A 38 -5.60 -8.74 -15.97
N ASN A 39 -4.61 -9.56 -15.58
CA ASN A 39 -4.88 -10.89 -15.05
C ASN A 39 -5.33 -10.80 -13.58
N PRO A 40 -6.38 -11.54 -13.19
CA PRO A 40 -6.74 -11.69 -11.79
C PRO A 40 -5.58 -12.21 -10.95
N GLN A 41 -5.38 -11.61 -9.78
CA GLN A 41 -4.38 -12.02 -8.81
C GLN A 41 -5.08 -12.70 -7.64
N TYR A 42 -4.59 -13.88 -7.24
CA TYR A 42 -5.09 -14.60 -6.06
C TYR A 42 -4.03 -14.49 -4.99
N LEU A 43 -4.24 -13.59 -4.03
CA LEU A 43 -3.25 -13.35 -2.98
C LEU A 43 -3.65 -14.08 -1.71
N ARG A 44 -2.65 -14.71 -1.09
CA ARG A 44 -2.81 -15.42 0.18
C ARG A 44 -2.83 -14.43 1.33
N LEU A 45 -3.80 -14.56 2.22
CA LEU A 45 -3.86 -13.84 3.48
C LEU A 45 -2.73 -14.35 4.38
N GLU A 46 -1.76 -13.50 4.68
CA GLU A 46 -0.62 -13.78 5.54
C GLU A 46 -0.96 -13.59 7.01
N SER A 47 -1.58 -12.46 7.36
CA SER A 47 -1.95 -12.14 8.73
C SER A 47 -3.24 -11.34 8.82
N VAL A 48 -3.84 -11.38 10.01
CA VAL A 48 -5.03 -10.61 10.37
C VAL A 48 -4.77 -9.94 11.72
N ASP A 49 -4.86 -8.62 11.76
CA ASP A 49 -4.76 -7.85 12.99
C ASP A 49 -6.12 -7.20 13.29
N GLU A 50 -6.62 -7.38 14.52
CA GLU A 50 -7.80 -6.67 15.01
C GLU A 50 -7.38 -5.22 15.32
N VAL A 51 -7.97 -4.26 14.61
CA VAL A 51 -7.65 -2.83 14.77
C VAL A 51 -8.54 -2.20 15.84
N ASN A 52 -9.84 -2.54 15.79
CA ASN A 52 -10.80 -2.17 16.81
C ASN A 52 -11.98 -3.15 16.77
N HIS A 53 -13.06 -2.85 17.50
CA HIS A 53 -14.24 -3.71 17.64
C HIS A 53 -14.93 -4.11 16.33
N ASN A 54 -14.71 -3.41 15.21
CA ASN A 54 -15.35 -3.71 13.94
C ASN A 54 -14.42 -3.62 12.72
N THR A 55 -13.12 -3.40 12.89
CA THR A 55 -12.17 -3.21 11.79
C THR A 55 -10.99 -4.15 11.95
N LYS A 56 -10.65 -4.82 10.84
CA LYS A 56 -9.47 -5.67 10.72
C LYS A 56 -8.49 -5.08 9.70
N ARG A 57 -7.20 -5.28 9.95
CA ARG A 57 -6.14 -5.17 8.94
C ARG A 57 -5.88 -6.57 8.39
N LEU A 58 -6.03 -6.72 7.08
CA LEU A 58 -5.78 -7.96 6.36
C LEU A 58 -4.55 -7.78 5.49
N ARG A 59 -3.47 -8.52 5.79
CA ARG A 59 -2.24 -8.50 5.02
C ARG A 59 -2.23 -9.61 3.98
N PHE A 60 -2.11 -9.26 2.71
CA PHE A 60 -2.01 -10.22 1.62
C PHE A 60 -0.58 -10.26 1.08
N ALA A 61 0.02 -11.43 1.08
CA ALA A 61 1.36 -11.65 0.54
C ALA A 61 1.31 -11.63 -1.00
N PHE A 62 2.31 -10.99 -1.60
CA PHE A 62 2.57 -11.10 -3.03
C PHE A 62 3.19 -12.45 -3.37
N PRO A 63 3.15 -12.87 -4.66
CA PRO A 63 3.76 -14.12 -5.10
C PRO A 63 5.24 -14.23 -4.75
N HIS A 64 5.98 -13.12 -4.85
CA HIS A 64 7.38 -13.04 -4.45
C HIS A 64 7.65 -11.91 -3.44
N PRO A 65 8.61 -12.09 -2.51
CA PRO A 65 8.95 -11.08 -1.50
C PRO A 65 9.40 -9.73 -2.07
N ASP A 66 9.97 -9.72 -3.28
CA ASP A 66 10.49 -8.52 -3.96
C ASP A 66 9.48 -7.89 -4.92
N ASP A 67 8.30 -8.49 -5.09
CA ASP A 67 7.25 -7.94 -5.94
C ASP A 67 6.76 -6.61 -5.36
N LEU A 68 6.36 -5.70 -6.24
CA LEU A 68 5.71 -4.45 -5.88
C LEU A 68 4.25 -4.50 -6.28
N SER A 69 3.41 -3.68 -5.66
CA SER A 69 1.99 -3.64 -6.03
C SER A 69 1.83 -3.16 -7.48
N GLY A 70 2.57 -2.12 -7.89
CA GLY A 70 2.45 -1.49 -9.20
C GLY A 70 1.20 -0.63 -9.38
N LEU A 71 0.41 -0.45 -8.33
CA LEU A 71 -0.74 0.43 -8.33
C LEU A 71 -0.31 1.90 -8.45
N PRO A 72 -0.93 2.71 -9.32
CA PRO A 72 -0.70 4.14 -9.32
C PRO A 72 -1.24 4.77 -8.04
N LEU A 73 -0.70 5.93 -7.66
CA LEU A 73 -1.25 6.72 -6.55
C LEU A 73 -2.73 7.03 -6.82
N THR A 74 -3.56 7.03 -5.78
CA THR A 74 -5.04 7.17 -5.83
C THR A 74 -5.73 6.03 -6.59
N SER A 75 -5.42 4.79 -6.25
CA SER A 75 -6.08 3.65 -6.86
C SER A 75 -6.55 2.63 -5.84
N SER A 76 -7.50 1.82 -6.27
CA SER A 76 -8.08 0.75 -5.47
C SER A 76 -7.93 -0.57 -6.20
N VAL A 77 -8.04 -1.66 -5.46
CA VAL A 77 -8.14 -3.00 -6.02
C VAL A 77 -9.59 -3.49 -5.93
N LEU A 78 -10.09 -4.08 -7.01
CA LEU A 78 -11.40 -4.72 -7.03
C LEU A 78 -11.24 -6.13 -6.47
N THR A 79 -11.66 -6.33 -5.22
CA THR A 79 -11.75 -7.67 -4.64
C THR A 79 -12.99 -8.37 -5.16
N PHE A 80 -12.91 -9.69 -5.32
CA PHE A 80 -14.00 -10.55 -5.78
C PHE A 80 -14.10 -11.76 -4.88
N SER A 81 -15.30 -12.09 -4.43
CA SER A 81 -15.55 -13.27 -3.62
C SER A 81 -16.92 -13.89 -3.89
N TRP A 82 -17.09 -15.14 -3.46
CA TRP A 82 -18.38 -15.81 -3.43
C TRP A 82 -18.69 -16.23 -1.99
N PRO A 83 -19.24 -15.32 -1.15
CA PRO A 83 -19.51 -15.64 0.24
C PRO A 83 -20.45 -16.85 0.39
N ALA A 84 -20.22 -17.67 1.40
CA ALA A 84 -21.03 -18.87 1.66
C ALA A 84 -22.52 -18.52 1.77
N GLY A 85 -23.37 -19.35 1.15
CA GLY A 85 -24.82 -19.17 1.14
C GLY A 85 -25.34 -18.07 0.19
N ARG A 86 -24.49 -17.49 -0.68
CA ARG A 86 -24.92 -16.52 -1.69
C ARG A 86 -25.04 -17.16 -3.08
N LEU A 87 -26.05 -16.72 -3.84
CA LEU A 87 -26.26 -17.11 -5.23
C LEU A 87 -25.44 -16.28 -6.24
N THR A 88 -24.93 -15.13 -5.83
CA THR A 88 -24.18 -14.22 -6.71
C THR A 88 -22.86 -13.79 -6.07
N PRO A 89 -21.82 -13.57 -6.88
CA PRO A 89 -20.55 -13.09 -6.37
C PRO A 89 -20.65 -11.64 -5.91
N VAL A 90 -19.67 -11.23 -5.13
CA VAL A 90 -19.56 -9.89 -4.59
C VAL A 90 -18.22 -9.31 -5.02
N ALA A 91 -18.27 -8.19 -5.73
CA ALA A 91 -17.09 -7.42 -6.09
C ALA A 91 -17.10 -6.08 -5.36
N ARG A 92 -16.03 -5.70 -4.67
CA ARG A 92 -15.92 -4.40 -4.00
C ARG A 92 -14.52 -3.80 -4.09
N PRO A 93 -14.42 -2.48 -4.34
CA PRO A 93 -13.15 -1.79 -4.28
C PRO A 93 -12.66 -1.67 -2.84
N TYR A 94 -11.35 -1.82 -2.64
CA TYR A 94 -10.65 -1.45 -1.42
C TYR A 94 -9.39 -0.69 -1.79
N THR A 95 -9.08 0.38 -1.08
CA THR A 95 -7.83 1.12 -1.27
C THR A 95 -6.77 0.54 -0.32
N PRO A 96 -5.67 -0.04 -0.84
CA PRO A 96 -4.59 -0.51 0.02
C PRO A 96 -3.96 0.66 0.78
N ILE A 97 -3.65 0.43 2.05
CA ILE A 97 -2.94 1.40 2.91
C ILE A 97 -1.43 1.25 2.85
N THR A 98 -0.94 0.13 2.31
CA THR A 98 0.48 -0.09 2.05
C THR A 98 0.93 0.75 0.85
N PRO A 99 2.03 1.54 0.95
CA PRO A 99 2.60 2.25 -0.19
C PRO A 99 2.93 1.29 -1.34
N ALA A 100 2.62 1.67 -2.58
CA ALA A 100 2.80 0.80 -3.76
C ALA A 100 4.27 0.39 -4.01
N THR A 101 5.22 1.11 -3.42
CA THR A 101 6.67 0.84 -3.45
C THR A 101 7.13 -0.11 -2.35
N THR A 102 6.25 -0.54 -1.45
CA THR A 102 6.58 -1.52 -0.42
C THR A 102 6.58 -2.92 -1.02
N PRO A 103 7.67 -3.69 -0.85
CA PRO A 103 7.77 -5.02 -1.41
C PRO A 103 7.00 -6.08 -0.60
N GLY A 104 6.57 -7.12 -1.31
CA GLY A 104 6.15 -8.40 -0.73
C GLY A 104 4.70 -8.49 -0.21
N HIS A 105 4.00 -7.37 0.00
CA HIS A 105 2.62 -7.42 0.50
C HIS A 105 1.78 -6.18 0.18
N LEU A 106 0.47 -6.31 0.36
CA LEU A 106 -0.46 -5.19 0.52
C LEU A 106 -1.34 -5.41 1.76
N ASP A 107 -1.74 -4.32 2.41
CA ASP A 107 -2.66 -4.35 3.54
C ASP A 107 -3.98 -3.65 3.18
N LEU A 108 -5.09 -4.29 3.54
CA LEU A 108 -6.44 -3.71 3.48
C LEU A 108 -6.98 -3.47 4.89
N LEU A 109 -7.48 -2.26 5.16
CA LEU A 109 -8.32 -2.00 6.32
C LEU A 109 -9.79 -2.22 5.99
N VAL A 110 -10.42 -3.16 6.68
CA VAL A 110 -11.79 -3.58 6.39
C VAL A 110 -12.66 -3.39 7.62
N LYS A 111 -13.50 -2.36 7.58
CA LYS A 111 -14.60 -2.19 8.54
C LYS A 111 -15.74 -3.14 8.21
N ARG A 112 -16.15 -3.94 9.20
CA ARG A 112 -17.33 -4.80 9.14
C ARG A 112 -18.57 -3.95 9.25
N TYR A 113 -19.49 -4.20 8.35
CA TYR A 113 -20.83 -3.62 8.39
C TYR A 113 -21.81 -4.76 8.70
N PRO A 114 -22.80 -4.56 9.58
CA PRO A 114 -23.90 -5.48 9.74
C PRO A 114 -24.49 -5.83 8.37
N ASP A 115 -24.68 -7.12 8.11
CA ASP A 115 -25.18 -7.68 6.84
C ASP A 115 -24.34 -7.33 5.59
N GLY A 116 -23.16 -6.75 5.77
CA GLY A 116 -22.24 -6.38 4.70
C GLY A 116 -21.72 -7.62 3.99
N LYS A 117 -22.08 -7.78 2.71
CA LYS A 117 -21.78 -8.99 1.94
C LYS A 117 -20.27 -9.29 1.86
N GLN A 118 -19.49 -8.30 1.43
CA GLN A 118 -18.04 -8.45 1.28
C GLN A 118 -17.31 -8.31 2.61
N SER A 119 -17.65 -7.30 3.41
CA SER A 119 -16.93 -7.03 4.66
C SER A 119 -17.10 -8.15 5.68
N THR A 120 -18.28 -8.79 5.76
CA THR A 120 -18.48 -9.98 6.61
C THR A 120 -17.65 -11.17 6.11
N HIS A 121 -17.58 -11.40 4.80
CA HIS A 121 -16.73 -12.45 4.24
C HIS A 121 -15.24 -12.21 4.49
N LEU A 122 -14.76 -10.98 4.29
CA LEU A 122 -13.35 -10.63 4.55
C LEU A 122 -13.01 -10.74 6.05
N HIS A 123 -13.98 -10.51 6.93
CA HIS A 123 -13.82 -10.73 8.38
C HIS A 123 -13.78 -12.20 8.78
N SER A 124 -14.32 -13.11 7.96
CA SER A 124 -14.29 -14.56 8.23
C SER A 124 -13.04 -15.25 7.70
N LEU A 125 -12.20 -14.57 6.92
CA LEU A 125 -10.96 -15.14 6.41
C LEU A 125 -9.95 -15.38 7.54
N ALA A 126 -9.19 -16.46 7.42
CA ALA A 126 -8.08 -16.81 8.29
C ALA A 126 -6.75 -16.81 7.51
N PRO A 127 -5.60 -16.57 8.19
CA PRO A 127 -4.29 -16.74 7.57
C PRO A 127 -4.18 -18.08 6.83
N GLY A 128 -3.77 -18.03 5.57
CA GLY A 128 -3.76 -19.19 4.68
C GLY A 128 -4.84 -19.15 3.59
N ASP A 129 -5.95 -18.48 3.83
CA ASP A 129 -7.00 -18.30 2.82
C ASP A 129 -6.52 -17.42 1.66
N SER A 130 -7.23 -17.46 0.54
CA SER A 130 -6.92 -16.65 -0.65
C SER A 130 -8.11 -15.77 -1.03
N LEU A 131 -7.81 -14.56 -1.51
CA LEU A 131 -8.79 -13.61 -2.04
C LEU A 131 -8.45 -13.27 -3.49
N ALA A 132 -9.47 -13.18 -4.35
CA ALA A 132 -9.30 -12.74 -5.73
C ALA A 132 -9.29 -11.21 -5.82
N PHE A 133 -8.29 -10.68 -6.50
CA PHE A 133 -8.13 -9.28 -6.87
C PHE A 133 -8.19 -9.20 -8.39
N VAL A 134 -9.33 -8.78 -8.93
CA VAL A 134 -9.65 -8.98 -10.35
C VAL A 134 -9.35 -7.77 -11.24
N ALA A 135 -9.13 -6.59 -10.64
CA ALA A 135 -8.75 -5.39 -11.37
C ALA A 135 -8.08 -4.35 -10.46
N ALA A 136 -7.14 -3.59 -11.01
CA ALA A 136 -6.77 -2.28 -10.49
C ALA A 136 -7.75 -1.23 -11.03
N LEU A 137 -8.32 -0.44 -10.13
CA LEU A 137 -9.24 0.65 -10.47
C LEU A 137 -8.51 1.98 -10.30
N PRO A 138 -8.19 2.68 -11.39
CA PRO A 138 -7.57 3.99 -11.30
C PRO A 138 -8.55 5.01 -10.74
N GLY A 139 -8.08 5.86 -9.84
CA GLY A 139 -8.79 7.05 -9.38
C GLY A 139 -8.24 8.32 -10.04
N PHE A 140 -8.21 9.41 -9.27
CA PHE A 140 -7.76 10.71 -9.75
C PHE A 140 -6.26 10.74 -10.01
N ARG A 141 -5.83 10.74 -11.28
CA ARG A 141 -4.39 10.75 -11.62
C ARG A 141 -3.66 11.95 -11.00
N TRP A 142 -2.92 11.69 -9.92
CA TRP A 142 -2.15 12.69 -9.22
C TRP A 142 -0.94 13.13 -10.05
N THR A 143 -0.74 14.45 -10.11
CA THR A 143 0.46 15.06 -10.71
C THR A 143 1.13 15.91 -9.63
N PRO A 144 2.41 15.67 -9.31
CA PRO A 144 3.11 16.44 -8.29
C PRO A 144 3.04 17.95 -8.55
N ASN A 145 2.81 18.74 -7.50
CA ASN A 145 2.69 20.21 -7.57
C ASN A 145 1.58 20.75 -8.48
N ALA A 146 0.63 19.92 -8.95
CA ALA A 146 -0.51 20.40 -9.73
C ALA A 146 -1.43 21.33 -8.91
N PHE A 147 -1.41 21.17 -7.59
CA PHE A 147 -2.14 22.03 -6.65
C PHE A 147 -1.19 22.53 -5.57
N ARG A 148 -1.37 23.78 -5.12
CA ARG A 148 -0.63 24.31 -3.96
C ARG A 148 -1.10 23.67 -2.65
N HIS A 149 -2.41 23.41 -2.57
CA HIS A 149 -3.08 22.90 -1.39
C HIS A 149 -4.23 21.98 -1.77
N VAL A 150 -4.44 20.91 -1.00
CA VAL A 150 -5.58 20.00 -1.13
C VAL A 150 -6.27 19.87 0.23
N ALA A 151 -7.59 20.04 0.25
CA ALA A 151 -8.42 19.73 1.40
C ALA A 151 -9.11 18.38 1.18
N CYS A 152 -8.93 17.46 2.11
CA CYS A 152 -9.50 16.12 2.10
C CYS A 152 -10.53 16.00 3.22
N ILE A 153 -11.70 15.45 2.89
CA ILE A 153 -12.75 15.15 3.86
C ILE A 153 -13.00 13.65 3.82
N ALA A 154 -12.87 12.99 4.97
CA ALA A 154 -13.05 11.54 5.10
C ALA A 154 -14.09 11.21 6.19
N GLY A 155 -14.76 10.07 6.04
CA GLY A 155 -15.68 9.52 7.02
C GLY A 155 -15.48 8.00 7.16
N GLY A 156 -15.30 7.52 8.39
CA GLY A 156 -15.11 6.09 8.68
C GLY A 156 -14.00 5.44 7.84
N ALA A 157 -14.33 4.38 7.09
CA ALA A 157 -13.38 3.67 6.22
C ALA A 157 -12.93 4.47 4.97
N GLY A 158 -13.60 5.59 4.67
CA GLY A 158 -13.23 6.51 3.59
C GLY A 158 -11.90 7.23 3.81
N ILE A 159 -11.26 7.05 4.97
CA ILE A 159 -9.91 7.55 5.22
C ILE A 159 -8.84 6.84 4.38
N THR A 160 -9.05 5.59 3.98
CA THR A 160 -8.03 4.79 3.27
C THR A 160 -7.54 5.40 1.93
N PRO A 161 -8.40 5.90 1.02
CA PRO A 161 -7.93 6.61 -0.17
C PRO A 161 -7.24 7.95 0.14
N ILE A 162 -7.68 8.66 1.19
CA ILE A 162 -7.02 9.91 1.62
C ILE A 162 -5.64 9.62 2.19
N TYR A 163 -5.51 8.60 3.04
CA TYR A 163 -4.23 8.16 3.58
C TYR A 163 -3.26 7.77 2.46
N GLN A 164 -3.71 7.01 1.47
CA GLN A 164 -2.89 6.64 0.32
C GLN A 164 -2.38 7.89 -0.43
N LEU A 165 -3.25 8.86 -0.70
CA LEU A 165 -2.88 10.13 -1.35
C LEU A 165 -1.88 10.94 -0.52
N VAL A 166 -2.19 11.17 0.77
CA VAL A 166 -1.33 11.92 1.70
C VAL A 166 0.05 11.29 1.77
N HIS A 167 0.13 9.98 1.99
CA HIS A 167 1.40 9.27 2.04
C HIS A 167 2.16 9.39 0.72
N GLY A 168 1.49 9.31 -0.43
CA GLY A 168 2.13 9.50 -1.74
C GLY A 168 2.68 10.90 -1.97
N ILE A 169 1.93 11.94 -1.58
CA ILE A 169 2.39 13.34 -1.66
C ILE A 169 3.60 13.56 -0.76
N LEU A 170 3.54 13.12 0.49
CA LEU A 170 4.60 13.38 1.48
C LEU A 170 5.86 12.54 1.24
N ALA A 171 5.72 11.34 0.67
CA ALA A 171 6.86 10.49 0.32
C ALA A 171 7.62 11.00 -0.91
N ASN A 172 7.02 11.87 -1.73
CA ASN A 172 7.70 12.47 -2.88
C ASN A 172 8.39 13.79 -2.46
N PRO A 173 9.74 13.85 -2.40
CA PRO A 173 10.46 15.07 -2.01
C PRO A 173 10.31 16.23 -3.00
N GLU A 174 9.91 15.95 -4.25
CA GLU A 174 9.67 16.95 -5.28
C GLU A 174 8.25 17.53 -5.22
N ASP A 175 7.32 16.84 -4.54
CA ASP A 175 5.97 17.34 -4.35
C ASP A 175 5.91 18.26 -3.12
N ARG A 176 5.54 19.53 -3.35
CA ARG A 176 5.42 20.59 -2.34
C ARG A 176 3.98 20.88 -1.94
N THR A 177 3.02 20.10 -2.44
CA THR A 177 1.60 20.24 -2.11
C THR A 177 1.40 20.14 -0.60
N THR A 178 0.60 21.04 -0.03
CA THR A 178 0.16 20.98 1.36
C THR A 178 -1.21 20.31 1.46
N VAL A 179 -1.50 19.60 2.54
CA VAL A 179 -2.74 18.85 2.70
C VAL A 179 -3.39 19.15 4.05
N SER A 180 -4.69 19.42 4.04
CA SER A 180 -5.53 19.47 5.23
C SER A 180 -6.52 18.31 5.20
N VAL A 181 -6.60 17.52 6.25
CA VAL A 181 -7.54 16.40 6.38
C VAL A 181 -8.55 16.71 7.48
N VAL A 182 -9.84 16.67 7.14
CA VAL A 182 -10.93 16.64 8.11
C VAL A 182 -11.49 15.23 8.14
N TYR A 183 -11.36 14.54 9.27
CA TYR A 183 -11.72 13.13 9.39
C TYR A 183 -12.81 12.92 10.44
N GLY A 184 -13.99 12.52 9.97
CA GLY A 184 -15.14 12.16 10.80
C GLY A 184 -15.18 10.67 11.16
N ALA A 185 -15.43 10.37 12.43
CA ALA A 185 -15.71 9.03 12.93
C ALA A 185 -16.89 9.07 13.92
N ASN A 186 -17.51 7.92 14.19
CA ASN A 186 -18.65 7.84 15.11
C ASN A 186 -18.24 7.96 16.59
N SER A 187 -17.01 7.58 16.91
CA SER A 187 -16.42 7.61 18.25
C SER A 187 -14.90 7.68 18.13
N ASP A 188 -14.19 7.98 19.22
CA ASP A 188 -12.72 7.93 19.24
C ASP A 188 -12.19 6.56 18.82
N ALA A 189 -12.86 5.49 19.25
CA ALA A 189 -12.49 4.12 18.93
C ALA A 189 -12.69 3.76 17.43
N ASP A 190 -13.43 4.58 16.67
CA ASP A 190 -13.67 4.40 15.24
C ASP A 190 -12.69 5.20 14.35
N VAL A 191 -11.79 6.01 14.93
CA VAL A 191 -10.79 6.78 14.18
C VAL A 191 -9.67 5.82 13.71
N LEU A 192 -9.75 5.40 12.45
CA LEU A 192 -8.76 4.52 11.85
C LEU A 192 -7.50 5.29 11.44
N LEU A 193 -6.34 4.65 11.53
CA LEU A 193 -5.04 5.22 11.15
C LEU A 193 -4.64 6.49 11.92
N LYS A 194 -5.18 6.67 13.14
CA LYS A 194 -4.97 7.89 13.91
C LYS A 194 -3.48 8.11 14.21
N ASP A 195 -2.81 7.08 14.73
CA ASP A 195 -1.41 7.19 15.12
C ASP A 195 -0.53 7.41 13.89
N GLU A 196 -0.79 6.72 12.77
CA GLU A 196 -0.06 6.90 11.52
C GLU A 196 -0.25 8.30 10.93
N LEU A 197 -1.47 8.86 10.98
CA LEU A 197 -1.75 10.22 10.52
C LEU A 197 -1.09 11.28 11.41
N ASP A 198 -1.11 11.08 12.73
CA ASP A 198 -0.48 11.98 13.70
C ASP A 198 1.05 11.96 13.56
N GLU A 199 1.64 10.78 13.37
CA GLU A 199 3.08 10.62 13.09
C GLU A 199 3.47 11.33 11.78
N LEU A 200 2.68 11.18 10.72
CA LEU A 200 2.90 11.90 9.46
C LEU A 200 2.81 13.42 9.65
N ALA A 201 1.82 13.90 10.40
CA ALA A 201 1.66 15.33 10.66
C ALA A 201 2.84 15.91 11.47
N GLN A 202 3.34 15.16 12.45
CA GLN A 202 4.52 15.53 13.24
C GLN A 202 5.80 15.52 12.38
N ARG A 203 5.97 14.53 11.51
CA ARG A 203 7.14 14.39 10.64
C ARG A 203 7.19 15.45 9.54
N PHE A 204 6.04 15.93 9.09
CA PHE A 204 5.91 16.90 8.00
C PHE A 204 5.18 18.17 8.44
N PRO A 205 5.74 18.93 9.40
CA PRO A 205 5.10 20.13 9.94
C PRO A 205 4.92 21.18 8.83
N GLY A 206 3.73 21.79 8.79
CA GLY A 206 3.34 22.76 7.76
C GLY A 206 3.02 22.17 6.39
N ARG A 207 3.18 20.85 6.20
CA ARG A 207 2.79 20.13 4.98
C ARG A 207 1.51 19.32 5.16
N LEU A 208 1.26 18.80 6.35
CA LEU A 208 0.05 18.07 6.70
C LEU A 208 -0.57 18.65 7.96
N ALA A 209 -1.88 18.90 7.92
CA ALA A 209 -2.71 19.18 9.09
C ALA A 209 -3.87 18.19 9.12
N VAL A 210 -4.15 17.60 10.27
CA VAL A 210 -5.25 16.64 10.46
C VAL A 210 -6.16 17.14 11.57
N THR A 211 -7.47 17.13 11.32
CA THR A 211 -8.50 17.50 12.28
C THR A 211 -9.51 16.37 12.36
N TYR A 212 -9.69 15.83 13.56
CA TYR A 212 -10.67 14.78 13.83
C TYR A 212 -11.99 15.41 14.30
N THR A 213 -13.10 14.85 13.87
CA THR A 213 -14.44 15.25 14.30
C THR A 213 -15.25 14.02 14.68
N ILE A 214 -15.89 14.09 15.85
CA ILE A 214 -16.70 13.02 16.42
C ILE A 214 -18.02 13.67 16.86
N PRO A 215 -19.18 13.09 16.51
CA PRO A 215 -20.50 13.62 16.86
C PRO A 215 -20.84 13.45 18.35
#